data_AF-A0A0A9XQ90-F1
#
_entry.id   AF-A0A0A9XQ90-F1
#
_cell.length_a   1.000
_cell.length_b   1.000
_cell.length_c   1.000
_cell.angle_alpha   90.00
_cell.angle_beta   90.00
_cell.angle_gamma   90.00
#
_symmetry.space_group_name_H-M   'P 1'
#
loop_
_entity.id
_entity.type
_entity.pdbx_description
1 polymer ?
#
loop_
_entity_poly.entity_id
_entity_poly.type
_entity_poly.pdbx_seq_one_letter_code
_entity_poly.pdbx_strand_id
1 'polypeptide(L)'
;MVTMSSDKGGGRRKNDNQQISSSNQAGTPTHDDSPNHLVYAKMEAIIERMQDETNGVPVRTVKSFMSKIPSVFTGCDLILWMMKNLDVDDQAEALHLAHQMASHGYLFPIDDHMLTVKNDNTFYRFQTPYFWPSNCWEPENTDYAVYLCKRTMQNKTRLELADYEAESLARLQKMFSRKWEFIFMQAEAQSKVDKKRDKLERKVLDSQERAFWDMHRPMPGCVNTTELDIKKACRMNKPSTSKSGPSTSTEQAECAQKEIATLKSKLDRSNIKMSKVAESYINYFEQYIEYDPFFTPPDVANPWTS
;
A
#
# COMPACT_ATOMS: atom_id res chain seq x y z
N MET A 1 20.30 -29.32 -15.18
CA MET A 1 20.98 -29.34 -16.49
C MET A 1 20.12 -28.52 -17.45
N VAL A 2 20.38 -27.22 -17.55
CA VAL A 2 19.97 -26.34 -18.66
C VAL A 2 21.09 -25.29 -18.77
N THR A 3 21.42 -25.00 -20.02
CA THR A 3 22.70 -24.58 -20.58
C THR A 3 23.08 -23.13 -20.34
N MET A 4 24.36 -22.92 -20.00
CA MET A 4 25.05 -21.63 -20.14
C MET A 4 25.55 -21.47 -21.58
N SER A 5 25.24 -20.34 -22.21
CA SER A 5 25.95 -19.88 -23.40
C SER A 5 26.84 -18.71 -23.00
N SER A 6 28.14 -18.96 -23.04
CA SER A 6 29.18 -17.94 -22.96
C SER A 6 29.48 -17.47 -24.37
N ASP A 7 29.52 -16.15 -24.60
CA ASP A 7 30.28 -15.61 -25.71
C ASP A 7 31.15 -14.45 -25.24
N LYS A 8 32.40 -14.46 -25.69
CA LYS A 8 33.48 -13.54 -25.31
C LYS A 8 33.62 -12.48 -26.41
N GLY A 9 33.63 -11.21 -26.03
CA GLY A 9 34.12 -10.12 -26.87
C GLY A 9 34.70 -9.01 -26.00
N GLY A 10 36.01 -8.77 -26.09
CA GLY A 10 36.74 -7.88 -25.21
C GLY A 10 36.70 -6.39 -25.60
N GLY A 11 36.74 -5.55 -24.57
CA GLY A 11 37.60 -4.36 -24.50
C GLY A 11 37.08 -3.03 -25.06
N ARG A 12 36.56 -2.15 -24.18
CA ARG A 12 37.14 -0.81 -23.91
C ARG A 12 36.38 -0.08 -22.79
N ARG A 13 37.15 0.58 -21.92
CA ARG A 13 36.70 1.43 -20.81
C ARG A 13 35.87 2.62 -21.31
N LYS A 14 34.74 2.88 -20.65
CA LYS A 14 34.18 4.23 -20.43
C LYS A 14 33.40 4.23 -19.12
N ASN A 15 33.79 5.14 -18.23
CA ASN A 15 32.97 5.58 -17.09
C ASN A 15 31.73 6.23 -17.67
N ASP A 16 30.54 5.78 -17.26
CA ASP A 16 29.35 6.62 -17.30
C ASP A 16 28.50 6.36 -16.05
N ASN A 17 28.36 7.44 -15.29
CA ASN A 17 27.61 7.55 -14.06
C ASN A 17 26.12 7.68 -14.43
N GLN A 18 25.36 6.59 -14.43
CA GLN A 18 23.91 6.65 -14.67
C GLN A 18 23.16 6.82 -13.36
N GLN A 19 22.81 8.07 -13.06
CA GLN A 19 21.64 8.42 -12.27
C GLN A 19 20.40 7.80 -12.94
N ILE A 20 19.71 6.91 -12.22
CA ILE A 20 18.40 6.41 -12.61
C ILE A 20 17.39 7.48 -12.20
N SER A 21 17.10 8.42 -13.10
CA SER A 21 15.97 9.33 -12.99
C SER A 21 14.71 8.63 -13.49
N SER A 22 13.92 8.10 -12.56
CA SER A 22 12.59 7.58 -12.83
C SER A 22 11.61 8.75 -12.87
N SER A 23 11.31 9.23 -14.07
CA SER A 23 10.23 10.20 -14.29
C SER A 23 8.88 9.48 -14.23
N ASN A 24 8.21 9.54 -13.08
CA ASN A 24 6.82 9.14 -12.93
C ASN A 24 5.90 10.19 -13.58
N GLN A 25 5.52 9.97 -14.84
CA GLN A 25 4.28 10.55 -15.37
C GLN A 25 3.12 9.68 -14.89
N ALA A 26 2.15 10.30 -14.22
CA ALA A 26 0.90 9.64 -13.83
C ALA A 26 0.14 9.16 -15.08
N GLY A 27 0.28 7.87 -15.40
CA GLY A 27 -0.46 7.22 -16.47
C GLY A 27 -1.94 7.07 -16.12
N THR A 28 -2.81 7.14 -17.13
CA THR A 28 -4.21 6.76 -17.00
C THR A 28 -4.32 5.29 -16.56
N PRO A 29 -5.14 4.95 -15.54
CA PRO A 29 -5.25 3.59 -15.06
C PRO A 29 -5.73 2.65 -16.17
N THR A 30 -4.99 1.56 -16.36
CA THR A 30 -5.27 0.50 -17.32
C THR A 30 -6.18 -0.57 -16.70
N HIS A 31 -6.76 -1.45 -17.53
CA HIS A 31 -7.68 -2.51 -17.08
C HIS A 31 -7.03 -3.54 -16.14
N ASP A 32 -5.69 -3.60 -16.10
CA ASP A 32 -4.89 -4.48 -15.24
C ASP A 32 -4.59 -3.88 -13.85
N ASP A 33 -4.98 -2.63 -13.60
CA ASP A 33 -4.70 -1.98 -12.33
C ASP A 33 -5.68 -2.45 -11.24
N SER A 34 -5.13 -2.73 -10.05
CA SER A 34 -5.94 -3.00 -8.86
C SER A 34 -7.03 -1.94 -8.70
N PRO A 35 -8.26 -2.31 -8.29
CA PRO A 35 -9.34 -1.35 -8.06
C PRO A 35 -9.02 -0.37 -6.93
N ASN A 36 -7.95 -0.63 -6.16
CA ASN A 36 -7.42 0.25 -5.12
C ASN A 36 -6.21 1.08 -5.58
N HIS A 37 -5.78 0.97 -6.85
CA HIS A 37 -4.57 1.64 -7.36
C HIS A 37 -4.57 3.15 -7.12
N LEU A 38 -5.71 3.82 -7.33
CA LEU A 38 -5.83 5.26 -7.06
C LEU A 38 -5.58 5.61 -5.58
N VAL A 39 -6.00 4.74 -4.66
CA VAL A 39 -5.75 4.94 -3.22
C VAL A 39 -4.27 4.75 -2.93
N TYR A 40 -3.65 3.70 -3.47
CA TYR A 40 -2.21 3.46 -3.33
C TYR A 40 -1.38 4.62 -3.86
N ALA A 41 -1.69 5.13 -5.05
CA ALA A 41 -1.01 6.29 -5.63
C ALA A 41 -1.09 7.53 -4.72
N LYS A 42 -2.23 7.78 -4.06
CA LYS A 42 -2.37 8.87 -3.10
C LYS A 42 -1.55 8.65 -1.82
N MET A 43 -1.53 7.42 -1.31
CA MET A 43 -0.74 7.08 -0.12
C MET A 43 0.76 7.20 -0.41
N GLU A 44 1.19 6.75 -1.58
CA GLU A 44 2.57 6.82 -2.04
C GLU A 44 3.05 8.25 -2.22
N ALA A 45 2.24 9.12 -2.80
CA ALA A 45 2.55 10.55 -2.88
C ALA A 45 2.76 11.19 -1.50
N ILE A 46 2.03 10.73 -0.48
CA ILE A 46 2.24 11.19 0.90
C ILE A 46 3.56 10.61 1.45
N ILE A 47 3.84 9.32 1.23
CA ILE A 47 5.10 8.68 1.66
C ILE A 47 6.32 9.35 1.03
N GLU A 48 6.27 9.68 -0.25
CA GLU A 48 7.34 10.40 -0.94
C GLU A 48 7.62 11.76 -0.29
N ARG A 49 6.56 12.52 0.07
CA ARG A 49 6.69 13.77 0.82
C ARG A 49 7.26 13.54 2.23
N MET A 50 6.85 12.47 2.91
CA MET A 50 7.39 12.10 4.22
C MET A 50 8.87 11.73 4.17
N GLN A 51 9.37 11.26 3.04
CA GLN A 51 10.77 10.86 2.83
C GLN A 51 11.65 11.99 2.30
N ASP A 52 11.10 13.18 2.04
CA ASP A 52 11.88 14.34 1.60
C ASP A 52 13.02 14.66 2.58
N GLU A 53 14.22 14.88 2.07
CA GLU A 53 15.42 15.04 2.91
C GLU A 53 15.37 16.30 3.79
N THR A 54 14.62 17.33 3.38
CA THR A 54 14.59 18.64 4.04
C THR A 54 13.31 18.84 4.84
N ASN A 55 12.17 18.48 4.24
CA ASN A 55 10.85 18.77 4.76
C ASN A 55 10.13 17.51 5.26
N GLY A 56 10.73 16.33 5.14
CA GLY A 56 10.16 15.05 5.53
C GLY A 56 10.21 14.77 7.04
N VAL A 57 9.82 13.54 7.41
CA VAL A 57 9.89 13.03 8.77
C VAL A 57 11.38 12.80 9.12
N PRO A 58 11.87 13.24 10.29
CA PRO A 58 13.27 13.12 10.65
C PRO A 58 13.69 11.65 10.88
N VAL A 59 14.33 11.06 9.87
CA VAL A 59 14.89 9.71 9.93
C VAL A 59 16.32 9.75 10.48
N ARG A 60 16.61 8.95 11.50
CA ARG A 60 17.90 8.95 12.22
C ARG A 60 18.42 7.56 12.52
N THR A 61 19.72 7.49 12.79
CA THR A 61 20.33 6.31 13.40
C THR A 61 20.40 6.51 14.90
N VAL A 62 19.60 5.75 15.65
CA VAL A 62 19.59 5.81 17.12
C VAL A 62 20.70 4.93 17.68
N LYS A 63 21.52 5.51 18.56
CA LYS A 63 22.62 4.81 19.25
C LYS A 63 22.30 4.75 20.74
N SER A 64 22.42 3.56 21.31
CA SER A 64 22.38 3.28 22.74
C SER A 64 23.63 2.48 23.13
N PHE A 65 23.85 2.27 24.42
CA PHE A 65 25.04 1.56 24.95
C PHE A 65 25.23 0.16 24.34
N MET A 66 24.13 -0.57 24.09
CA MET A 66 24.16 -1.95 23.56
C MET A 66 23.70 -2.07 22.10
N SER A 67 23.15 -1.01 21.49
CA SER A 67 22.47 -1.13 20.20
C SER A 67 22.65 0.10 19.31
N LYS A 68 22.69 -0.16 18.00
CA LYS A 68 22.64 0.85 16.95
C LYS A 68 21.53 0.46 16.00
N ILE A 69 20.52 1.32 15.88
CA ILE A 69 19.31 1.10 15.07
C ILE A 69 19.33 2.15 13.96
N PRO A 70 19.71 1.79 12.72
CA PRO A 70 19.79 2.74 11.60
C PRO A 70 18.40 3.13 11.11
N SER A 71 18.27 4.22 10.38
CA SER A 71 17.10 4.57 9.56
C SER A 71 15.72 4.37 10.22
N VAL A 72 15.50 4.98 11.39
CA VAL A 72 14.21 4.97 12.10
C VAL A 72 13.72 6.37 12.40
N PHE A 73 12.41 6.52 12.53
CA PHE A 73 11.73 7.72 13.04
C PHE A 73 10.78 7.32 14.17
N THR A 74 10.29 8.29 14.94
CA THR A 74 9.34 8.02 16.03
C THR A 74 7.90 8.23 15.59
N GLY A 75 6.96 7.60 16.29
CA GLY A 75 5.54 7.85 16.08
C GLY A 75 5.15 9.31 16.32
N CYS A 76 5.69 9.94 17.37
CA CYS A 76 5.49 11.38 17.60
C CYS A 76 5.96 12.23 16.42
N ASP A 77 7.18 11.99 15.91
CA ASP A 77 7.70 12.75 14.76
C ASP A 77 6.82 12.59 13.52
N LEU A 78 6.28 11.39 13.29
CA LEU A 78 5.35 11.10 12.18
C LEU A 78 4.04 11.89 12.34
N ILE A 79 3.39 11.81 13.49
CA ILE A 79 2.10 12.48 13.72
C ILE A 79 2.25 14.00 13.65
N LEU A 80 3.31 14.56 14.24
CA LEU A 80 3.61 15.98 14.15
C LEU A 80 3.85 16.42 12.71
N TRP A 81 4.55 15.61 11.91
CA TRP A 81 4.73 15.90 10.49
C TRP A 81 3.40 15.89 9.74
N MET A 82 2.52 14.92 10.01
CA MET A 82 1.22 14.80 9.34
C MET A 82 0.33 15.99 9.63
N MET A 83 0.15 16.38 10.89
CA MET A 83 -0.66 17.54 11.27
C MET A 83 -0.15 18.85 10.65
N LYS A 84 1.17 18.97 10.43
CA LYS A 84 1.76 20.16 9.82
C LYS A 84 1.60 20.22 8.29
N ASN A 85 1.59 19.06 7.62
CA ASN A 85 1.76 18.96 6.17
C ASN A 85 0.54 18.44 5.40
N LEU A 86 -0.37 17.79 6.10
CA LEU A 86 -1.66 17.33 5.63
C LEU A 86 -2.66 18.14 6.45
N ASP A 87 -3.51 18.92 5.78
CA ASP A 87 -4.51 19.82 6.37
C ASP A 87 -5.49 19.03 7.27
N VAL A 88 -5.02 18.68 8.47
CA VAL A 88 -5.62 17.75 9.43
C VAL A 88 -5.57 18.42 10.79
N ASP A 89 -6.74 18.84 11.26
CA ASP A 89 -6.88 19.66 12.47
C ASP A 89 -6.86 18.82 13.76
N ASP A 90 -7.22 17.53 13.68
CA ASP A 90 -7.28 16.62 14.82
C ASP A 90 -6.12 15.62 14.83
N GLN A 91 -5.44 15.52 15.97
CA GLN A 91 -4.39 14.53 16.20
C GLN A 91 -4.92 13.09 16.06
N ALA A 92 -6.18 12.82 16.45
CA ALA A 92 -6.76 11.49 16.31
C ALA A 92 -6.98 11.12 14.84
N GLU A 93 -7.37 12.07 14.00
CA GLU A 93 -7.47 11.89 12.54
C GLU A 93 -6.09 11.62 11.92
N ALA A 94 -5.06 12.41 12.28
CA ALA A 94 -3.70 12.19 11.81
C ALA A 94 -3.18 10.80 12.22
N LEU A 95 -3.43 10.39 13.46
CA LEU A 95 -3.08 9.07 13.96
C LEU A 95 -3.85 7.95 13.24
N HIS A 96 -5.13 8.15 12.93
CA HIS A 96 -5.91 7.19 12.17
C HIS A 96 -5.36 7.03 10.74
N LEU A 97 -5.04 8.12 10.05
CA LEU A 97 -4.42 8.06 8.73
C LEU A 97 -3.05 7.35 8.79
N ALA A 98 -2.24 7.61 9.81
CA ALA A 98 -0.97 6.92 10.02
C ALA A 98 -1.15 5.40 10.19
N HIS A 99 -2.17 4.98 10.97
CA HIS A 99 -2.55 3.57 11.09
C HIS A 99 -2.92 2.96 9.74
N GLN A 100 -3.73 3.65 8.94
CA GLN A 100 -4.10 3.17 7.61
C GLN A 100 -2.85 2.99 6.74
N MET A 101 -1.92 3.95 6.75
CA MET A 101 -0.64 3.83 6.02
C MET A 101 0.21 2.65 6.48
N ALA A 102 0.27 2.39 7.80
CA ALA A 102 0.97 1.23 8.33
C ALA A 102 0.31 -0.08 7.92
N SER A 103 -1.03 -0.17 8.04
CA SER A 103 -1.80 -1.37 7.71
C SER A 103 -1.72 -1.78 6.23
N HIS A 104 -1.44 -0.83 5.34
CA HIS A 104 -1.17 -1.07 3.92
C HIS A 104 0.32 -1.33 3.61
N GLY A 105 1.17 -1.39 4.63
CA GLY A 105 2.57 -1.81 4.51
C GLY A 105 3.54 -0.73 4.06
N TYR A 106 3.16 0.55 4.06
CA TYR A 106 4.07 1.64 3.66
C TYR A 106 5.08 2.03 4.74
N LEU A 107 4.71 1.83 6.00
CA LEU A 107 5.57 1.99 7.15
C LEU A 107 5.22 0.93 8.20
N PHE A 108 6.14 0.62 9.11
CA PHE A 108 5.93 -0.45 10.08
C PHE A 108 6.73 -0.23 11.37
N PRO A 109 6.21 -0.66 12.53
CA PRO A 109 6.98 -0.68 13.78
C PRO A 109 8.11 -1.71 13.67
N ILE A 110 9.28 -1.41 14.24
CA ILE A 110 10.45 -2.29 14.06
C ILE A 110 10.44 -3.53 14.95
N ASP A 111 9.63 -3.52 16.01
CA ASP A 111 9.64 -4.45 17.15
C ASP A 111 8.30 -5.15 17.39
N ASP A 112 7.29 -4.90 16.56
CA ASP A 112 5.96 -5.52 16.65
C ASP A 112 5.50 -6.02 15.27
N HIS A 113 4.76 -7.13 15.25
CA HIS A 113 4.10 -7.70 14.06
C HIS A 113 2.78 -6.99 13.75
N MET A 114 2.19 -6.28 14.71
CA MET A 114 1.00 -5.47 14.47
C MET A 114 1.35 -4.19 13.71
N LEU A 115 0.89 -4.07 12.47
CA LEU A 115 1.06 -2.88 11.62
C LEU A 115 0.18 -1.71 12.06
N THR A 116 0.46 -1.17 13.25
CA THR A 116 -0.25 -0.06 13.89
C THR A 116 0.71 1.05 14.24
N VAL A 117 0.20 2.27 14.49
CA VAL A 117 1.00 3.45 14.83
C VAL A 117 0.61 3.98 16.20
N LYS A 118 1.58 4.26 17.04
CA LYS A 118 1.39 4.90 18.34
C LYS A 118 1.97 6.29 18.29
N ASN A 119 1.26 7.28 18.86
CA ASN A 119 1.81 8.63 19.02
C ASN A 119 2.73 8.68 20.26
N ASP A 120 3.85 7.97 20.18
CA ASP A 120 4.86 7.89 21.23
C ASP A 120 6.27 7.73 20.62
N ASN A 121 7.24 7.34 21.46
CA ASN A 121 8.63 7.13 21.05
C ASN A 121 8.89 5.75 20.39
N THR A 122 7.85 4.99 20.02
CA THR A 122 8.00 3.74 19.25
C THR A 122 8.69 4.03 17.92
N PHE A 123 9.59 3.14 17.51
CA PHE A 123 10.37 3.31 16.29
C PHE A 123 9.71 2.65 15.09
N TYR A 124 9.64 3.40 14.00
CA TYR A 124 9.09 2.96 12.72
C TYR A 124 10.13 3.05 11.61
N ARG A 125 9.89 2.32 10.52
CA ARG A 125 10.62 2.41 9.26
C ARG A 125 9.66 2.58 8.11
N PHE A 126 10.13 3.26 7.08
CA PHE A 126 9.49 3.20 5.77
C PHE A 126 9.80 1.87 5.07
N GLN A 127 8.81 1.38 4.34
CA GLN A 127 8.94 0.23 3.46
C GLN A 127 9.65 0.62 2.17
N THR A 128 10.40 -0.32 1.59
CA THR A 128 11.00 -0.15 0.26
C THR A 128 9.92 -0.15 -0.83
N PRO A 129 10.02 0.71 -1.87
CA PRO A 129 9.08 0.72 -2.99
C PRO A 129 8.86 -0.63 -3.67
N TYR A 130 9.87 -1.52 -3.61
CA TYR A 130 9.74 -2.89 -4.11
C TYR A 130 8.57 -3.65 -3.47
N PHE A 131 8.30 -3.42 -2.18
CA PHE A 131 7.25 -4.09 -1.42
C PHE A 131 5.94 -3.29 -1.31
N TRP A 132 5.79 -2.20 -2.06
CA TRP A 132 4.54 -1.44 -2.05
C TRP A 132 3.38 -2.23 -2.67
N PRO A 133 2.15 -2.08 -2.14
CA PRO A 133 0.99 -2.83 -2.61
C PRO A 133 0.55 -2.45 -4.03
N SER A 134 0.98 -1.30 -4.56
CA SER A 134 0.78 -0.91 -5.96
C SER A 134 1.50 -1.82 -6.96
N ASN A 135 2.52 -2.57 -6.53
CA ASN A 135 3.17 -3.59 -7.36
C ASN A 135 2.33 -4.87 -7.52
N CYS A 136 1.11 -4.91 -6.96
CA CYS A 136 0.15 -6.01 -7.12
C CYS A 136 0.74 -7.38 -6.77
N TRP A 137 1.42 -7.45 -5.63
CA TRP A 137 1.99 -8.70 -5.13
C TRP A 137 0.91 -9.75 -4.83
N GLU A 138 1.10 -10.96 -5.35
CA GLU A 138 0.29 -12.15 -5.01
C GLU A 138 1.21 -13.25 -4.45
N PRO A 139 1.77 -13.09 -3.24
CA PRO A 139 2.76 -14.02 -2.72
C PRO A 139 2.17 -15.40 -2.42
N GLU A 140 2.82 -16.43 -2.94
CA GLU A 140 2.35 -17.80 -2.80
C GLU A 140 2.70 -18.39 -1.42
N ASN A 141 2.04 -19.49 -1.07
CA ASN A 141 2.37 -20.26 0.12
C ASN A 141 3.78 -20.85 0.07
N THR A 142 4.32 -21.10 -1.13
CA THR A 142 5.70 -21.57 -1.31
C THR A 142 6.69 -20.49 -0.87
N ASP A 143 6.48 -19.23 -1.26
CA ASP A 143 7.34 -18.11 -0.87
C ASP A 143 7.31 -17.87 0.64
N TYR A 144 6.12 -17.96 1.25
CA TYR A 144 6.00 -17.81 2.70
C TYR A 144 6.70 -18.95 3.45
N ALA A 145 6.64 -20.18 2.93
CA ALA A 145 7.37 -21.32 3.50
C ALA A 145 8.89 -21.10 3.43
N VAL A 146 9.41 -20.58 2.31
CA VAL A 146 10.83 -20.20 2.17
C VAL A 146 11.21 -19.13 3.17
N TYR A 147 10.41 -18.08 3.33
CA TYR A 147 10.65 -17.01 4.30
C TYR A 147 10.71 -17.52 5.75
N LEU A 148 9.70 -18.27 6.19
CA LEU A 148 9.64 -18.83 7.54
C LEU A 148 10.79 -19.82 7.78
N CYS A 149 11.06 -20.70 6.82
CA CYS A 149 12.19 -21.62 6.87
C CYS A 149 13.51 -20.84 7.02
N LYS A 150 13.74 -19.82 6.18
CA LYS A 150 14.94 -18.97 6.25
C LYS A 150 15.10 -18.31 7.62
N ARG A 151 14.02 -17.84 8.25
CA ARG A 151 14.04 -17.25 9.60
C ARG A 151 14.46 -18.24 10.67
N THR A 152 13.90 -19.45 10.66
CA THR A 152 14.28 -20.49 11.63
C THR A 152 15.76 -20.86 11.56
N MET A 153 16.38 -20.76 10.38
CA MET A 153 17.80 -21.10 10.17
C MET A 153 18.78 -20.05 10.71
N GLN A 154 18.31 -18.85 11.09
CA GLN A 154 19.21 -17.77 11.49
C GLN A 154 19.66 -17.85 12.96
N ASN A 155 18.98 -18.63 13.80
CA ASN A 155 19.29 -18.81 15.23
C ASN A 155 19.52 -17.48 15.98
N LYS A 156 18.61 -16.51 15.81
CA LYS A 156 18.63 -15.21 16.49
C LYS A 156 17.27 -14.95 17.12
N THR A 157 17.25 -14.55 18.39
CA THR A 157 16.01 -14.27 19.13
C THR A 157 15.09 -13.25 18.44
N ARG A 158 15.64 -12.18 17.85
CA ARG A 158 14.86 -11.19 17.07
C ARG A 158 14.13 -11.81 15.85
N LEU A 159 14.56 -12.97 15.38
CA LEU A 159 14.02 -13.63 14.19
C LEU A 159 13.26 -14.92 14.53
N GLU A 160 13.12 -15.24 15.83
CA GLU A 160 12.28 -16.33 16.28
C GLU A 160 10.86 -16.15 15.75
N LEU A 161 10.23 -17.25 15.39
CA LEU A 161 8.87 -17.24 14.88
C LEU A 161 7.91 -16.96 16.04
N ALA A 162 6.94 -16.09 15.84
CA ALA A 162 5.79 -16.01 16.74
C ALA A 162 4.98 -17.32 16.66
N ASP A 163 4.16 -17.60 17.67
CA ASP A 163 3.40 -18.86 17.74
C ASP A 163 2.54 -19.10 16.48
N TYR A 164 1.83 -18.07 16.00
CA TYR A 164 1.01 -18.17 14.78
C TYR A 164 1.85 -18.41 13.51
N GLU A 165 3.09 -17.92 13.46
CA GLU A 165 4.02 -18.16 12.36
C GLU A 165 4.57 -19.59 12.43
N ALA A 166 4.88 -20.10 13.62
CA ALA A 166 5.31 -21.47 13.83
C ALA A 166 4.21 -22.48 13.45
N GLU A 167 2.96 -22.21 13.82
CA GLU A 167 1.81 -22.98 13.37
C GLU A 167 1.63 -22.93 11.85
N SER A 168 1.82 -21.76 11.25
CA SER A 168 1.78 -21.59 9.80
C SER A 168 2.88 -22.43 9.12
N LEU A 169 4.10 -22.38 9.63
CA LEU A 169 5.21 -23.21 9.14
C LEU A 169 4.89 -24.70 9.23
N ALA A 170 4.34 -25.16 10.35
CA ALA A 170 3.94 -26.56 10.53
C ALA A 170 2.88 -27.00 9.51
N ARG A 171 1.87 -26.15 9.23
CA ARG A 171 0.87 -26.39 8.18
C ARG A 171 1.51 -26.45 6.79
N LEU A 172 2.42 -25.53 6.48
CA LEU A 172 3.12 -25.47 5.19
C LEU A 172 4.04 -26.68 4.99
N GLN A 173 4.75 -27.13 6.03
CA GLN A 173 5.56 -28.35 6.01
C GLN A 173 4.73 -29.58 5.68
N LYS A 174 3.53 -29.70 6.28
CA LYS A 174 2.60 -30.79 5.97
C LYS A 174 2.11 -30.71 4.52
N MET A 175 1.71 -29.51 4.08
CA MET A 175 1.19 -29.25 2.73
C MET A 175 2.24 -29.52 1.63
N PHE A 176 3.50 -29.14 1.87
CA PHE A 176 4.59 -29.26 0.91
C PHE A 176 5.59 -30.37 1.24
N SER A 177 5.17 -31.40 1.99
CA SER A 177 6.05 -32.49 2.46
C SER A 177 6.94 -33.09 1.36
N ARG A 178 6.41 -33.33 0.16
CA ARG A 178 7.16 -33.88 -0.99
C ARG A 178 8.12 -32.90 -1.66
N LYS A 179 7.94 -31.59 -1.44
CA LYS A 179 8.76 -30.52 -2.02
C LYS A 179 9.62 -29.80 -0.97
N TRP A 180 9.58 -30.26 0.29
CA TRP A 180 10.20 -29.56 1.42
C TRP A 180 11.71 -29.38 1.25
N GLU A 181 12.40 -30.36 0.70
CA GLU A 181 13.85 -30.25 0.43
C GLU A 181 14.19 -29.08 -0.53
N PHE A 182 13.34 -28.82 -1.52
CA PHE A 182 13.53 -27.68 -2.43
C PHE A 182 13.30 -26.34 -1.72
N ILE A 183 12.27 -26.25 -0.87
CA ILE A 183 11.99 -25.07 -0.04
C ILE A 183 13.18 -24.80 0.89
N PHE A 184 13.68 -25.83 1.56
CA PHE A 184 14.83 -25.72 2.45
C PHE A 184 16.10 -25.28 1.69
N MET A 185 16.37 -25.87 0.52
CA MET A 185 17.50 -25.50 -0.32
C MET A 185 17.42 -24.04 -0.77
N GLN A 186 16.24 -23.56 -1.15
CA GLN A 186 16.00 -22.17 -1.52
C GLN A 186 16.21 -21.21 -0.33
N ALA A 187 15.67 -21.55 0.84
CA ALA A 187 15.86 -20.78 2.08
C ALA A 187 17.35 -20.71 2.48
N GLU A 188 18.08 -21.82 2.35
CA GLU A 188 19.51 -21.88 2.63
C GLU A 188 20.32 -20.99 1.67
N ALA A 189 20.00 -21.05 0.37
CA ALA A 189 20.66 -20.23 -0.66
C ALA A 189 20.44 -18.74 -0.40
N GLN A 190 19.21 -18.32 -0.08
CA GLN A 190 18.92 -16.93 0.30
C GLN A 190 19.65 -16.53 1.58
N SER A 191 19.65 -17.37 2.63
CA SER A 191 20.38 -17.11 3.88
C SER A 191 21.88 -16.91 3.65
N LYS A 192 22.49 -17.67 2.72
CA LYS A 192 23.90 -17.52 2.33
C LYS A 192 24.18 -16.17 1.66
N VAL A 193 23.26 -15.67 0.84
CA VAL A 193 23.35 -14.33 0.22
C VAL A 193 23.22 -13.24 1.28
N ASP A 194 22.21 -13.34 2.15
CA ASP A 194 21.98 -12.36 3.23
C ASP A 194 23.17 -12.28 4.19
N LYS A 195 23.85 -13.42 4.42
CA LYS A 195 25.08 -13.48 5.23
C LYS A 195 26.25 -12.64 4.70
N LYS A 196 26.25 -12.30 3.40
CA LYS A 196 27.29 -11.45 2.78
C LYS A 196 27.05 -9.95 2.97
N ARG A 197 25.83 -9.54 3.32
CA ARG A 197 25.47 -8.13 3.59
C ARG A 197 26.01 -7.67 4.94
N ASP A 198 26.24 -6.37 5.09
CA ASP A 198 26.61 -5.78 6.38
C ASP A 198 25.53 -6.06 7.45
N LYS A 199 25.94 -6.13 8.72
CA LYS A 199 25.04 -6.45 9.83
C LYS A 199 23.89 -5.45 9.97
N LEU A 200 24.14 -4.15 9.78
CA LEU A 200 23.10 -3.13 9.92
C LEU A 200 22.16 -3.15 8.72
N GLU A 201 22.71 -3.26 7.52
CA GLU A 201 21.92 -3.37 6.28
C GLU A 201 20.99 -4.59 6.31
N ARG A 202 21.54 -5.76 6.69
CA ARG A 202 20.75 -6.99 6.83
C ARG A 202 19.60 -6.83 7.82
N LYS A 203 19.81 -6.15 8.95
CA LYS A 203 18.73 -5.90 9.91
C LYS A 203 17.58 -5.09 9.32
N VAL A 204 17.88 -4.13 8.44
CA VAL A 204 16.86 -3.33 7.75
C VAL A 204 16.12 -4.20 6.74
N LEU A 205 16.84 -4.94 5.89
CA LEU A 205 16.26 -5.84 4.89
C LEU A 205 15.37 -6.91 5.53
N ASP A 206 15.84 -7.57 6.61
CA ASP A 206 15.05 -8.54 7.36
C ASP A 206 13.73 -7.92 7.88
N SER A 207 13.78 -6.67 8.35
CA SER A 207 12.59 -5.99 8.90
C SER A 207 11.61 -5.55 7.81
N GLN A 208 12.10 -5.17 6.62
CA GLN A 208 11.28 -4.84 5.46
C GLN A 208 10.56 -6.07 4.91
N GLU A 209 11.27 -7.19 4.77
CA GLU A 209 10.69 -8.47 4.37
C GLU A 209 9.68 -8.97 5.40
N ARG A 210 9.95 -8.81 6.71
CA ARG A 210 8.98 -9.10 7.77
C ARG A 210 7.69 -8.27 7.60
N ALA A 211 7.81 -6.96 7.45
CA ALA A 211 6.64 -6.09 7.29
C ALA A 211 5.83 -6.40 6.03
N PHE A 212 6.48 -6.85 4.95
CA PHE A 212 5.79 -7.37 3.76
C PHE A 212 4.92 -8.58 4.13
N TRP A 213 5.45 -9.53 4.89
CA TRP A 213 4.69 -10.70 5.33
C TRP A 213 3.63 -10.38 6.39
N ASP A 214 3.86 -9.40 7.27
CA ASP A 214 2.86 -8.96 8.25
C ASP A 214 1.61 -8.38 7.57
N MET A 215 1.74 -7.83 6.37
CA MET A 215 0.60 -7.35 5.57
C MET A 215 -0.11 -8.50 4.81
N HIS A 216 0.64 -9.43 4.21
CA HIS A 216 0.07 -10.51 3.38
C HIS A 216 -0.33 -11.78 4.16
N ARG A 217 0.19 -11.95 5.37
CA ARG A 217 -0.09 -13.06 6.30
C ARG A 217 -0.24 -12.47 7.71
N PRO A 218 -1.24 -11.60 7.93
CA PRO A 218 -1.39 -10.86 9.16
C PRO A 218 -1.63 -11.78 10.36
N MET A 219 -1.24 -11.29 11.54
CA MET A 219 -1.53 -11.97 12.80
C MET A 219 -3.04 -12.23 12.94
N PRO A 220 -3.47 -13.38 13.49
CA PRO A 220 -4.89 -13.67 13.68
C PRO A 220 -5.62 -12.55 14.44
N GLY A 221 -6.77 -12.12 13.92
CA GLY A 221 -7.58 -11.03 14.48
C GLY A 221 -7.26 -9.64 13.91
N CYS A 222 -6.15 -9.47 13.20
CA CYS A 222 -5.89 -8.25 12.44
C CYS A 222 -6.70 -8.22 11.14
N VAL A 223 -7.07 -7.02 10.70
CA VAL A 223 -7.73 -6.80 9.41
C VAL A 223 -6.75 -7.10 8.29
N ASN A 224 -7.18 -7.93 7.32
CA ASN A 224 -6.41 -8.20 6.13
C ASN A 224 -6.66 -7.12 5.07
N THR A 225 -5.71 -6.20 4.91
CA THR A 225 -5.80 -5.08 3.97
C THR A 225 -5.60 -5.48 2.51
N THR A 226 -5.17 -6.72 2.24
CA THR A 226 -5.03 -7.29 0.88
C THR A 226 -6.34 -7.84 0.33
N GLU A 227 -7.35 -8.05 1.18
CA GLU A 227 -8.64 -8.58 0.76
C GLU A 227 -9.39 -7.56 -0.11
N LEU A 228 -9.81 -8.01 -1.28
CA LEU A 228 -10.61 -7.22 -2.20
C LEU A 228 -12.10 -7.49 -1.98
N ASP A 229 -12.89 -6.42 -2.00
CA ASP A 229 -14.35 -6.53 -2.03
C ASP A 229 -14.80 -7.35 -3.25
N ILE A 230 -15.75 -8.27 -3.04
CA ILE A 230 -16.21 -9.20 -4.07
C ILE A 230 -16.79 -8.48 -5.30
N LYS A 231 -17.43 -7.32 -5.12
CA LYS A 231 -17.96 -6.53 -6.25
C LYS A 231 -16.82 -5.89 -7.05
N LYS A 232 -15.71 -5.52 -6.40
CA LYS A 232 -14.52 -5.01 -7.10
C LYS A 232 -13.85 -6.13 -7.88
N ALA A 233 -13.66 -7.31 -7.29
CA ALA A 233 -13.12 -8.49 -7.95
C ALA A 233 -13.95 -8.91 -9.19
N CYS A 234 -15.28 -8.92 -9.07
CA CYS A 234 -16.17 -9.23 -10.19
C CYS A 234 -16.10 -8.21 -11.34
N ARG A 235 -15.80 -6.92 -11.07
CA ARG A 235 -15.64 -5.90 -12.12
C ARG A 235 -14.36 -6.10 -12.92
N MET A 236 -13.27 -6.53 -12.27
CA MET A 236 -12.01 -6.85 -12.95
C MET A 236 -12.19 -8.02 -13.92
N ASN A 237 -12.96 -9.04 -13.51
CA ASN A 237 -13.25 -10.22 -14.32
C ASN A 237 -14.31 -9.98 -15.42
N LYS A 238 -14.88 -8.78 -15.52
CA LYS A 238 -15.83 -8.47 -16.61
C LYS A 238 -15.00 -8.18 -17.87
N PRO A 239 -15.27 -8.87 -19.00
CA PRO A 239 -14.58 -8.58 -20.25
C PRO A 239 -14.74 -7.10 -20.55
N SER A 240 -13.62 -6.39 -20.68
CA SER A 240 -13.67 -4.98 -21.02
C SER A 240 -14.36 -4.85 -22.37
N THR A 241 -15.41 -4.04 -22.43
CA THR A 241 -16.04 -3.69 -23.70
C THR A 241 -15.21 -2.67 -24.48
N SER A 242 -14.00 -2.34 -24.02
CA SER A 242 -13.02 -1.59 -24.81
C SER A 242 -12.44 -2.52 -25.87
N LYS A 243 -13.17 -2.65 -26.98
CA LYS A 243 -12.65 -3.18 -28.23
C LYS A 243 -11.44 -2.33 -28.65
N SER A 244 -10.24 -2.70 -28.22
CA SER A 244 -8.96 -2.19 -28.71
C SER A 244 -8.51 -2.98 -29.95
N GLY A 245 -9.45 -3.23 -30.87
CA GLY A 245 -9.16 -3.67 -32.24
C GLY A 245 -9.31 -2.48 -33.18
N PRO A 246 -8.75 -2.53 -34.41
CA PRO A 246 -8.99 -1.48 -35.39
C PRO A 246 -10.50 -1.41 -35.67
N SER A 247 -11.18 -0.43 -35.08
CA SER A 247 -12.59 -0.17 -35.30
C SER A 247 -12.80 0.06 -36.79
N THR A 248 -13.72 -0.70 -37.40
CA THR A 248 -14.08 -0.46 -38.79
C THR A 248 -14.66 0.95 -38.94
N SER A 249 -14.49 1.59 -40.10
CA SER A 249 -15.01 2.94 -40.37
C SER A 249 -16.52 3.06 -40.11
N THR A 250 -17.26 1.96 -40.26
CA THR A 250 -18.68 1.84 -39.94
C THR A 250 -18.96 1.91 -38.43
N GLU A 251 -18.19 1.21 -37.58
CA GLU A 251 -18.35 1.27 -36.12
C GLU A 251 -18.05 2.68 -35.57
N GLN A 252 -17.08 3.39 -36.16
CA GLN A 252 -16.78 4.78 -35.81
C GLN A 252 -17.93 5.73 -36.19
N ALA A 253 -18.52 5.55 -37.36
CA ALA A 253 -19.66 6.35 -37.82
C ALA A 253 -20.91 6.14 -36.95
N GLU A 254 -21.20 4.90 -36.56
CA GLU A 254 -22.31 4.60 -35.65
C GLU A 254 -22.10 5.19 -34.24
N CYS A 255 -20.86 5.16 -33.73
CA CYS A 255 -20.51 5.77 -32.46
C CYS A 255 -20.73 7.29 -32.51
N ALA A 256 -20.26 7.95 -33.56
CA ALA A 256 -20.45 9.39 -33.77
C ALA A 256 -21.94 9.76 -33.89
N GLN A 257 -22.76 8.95 -34.58
CA GLN A 257 -24.20 9.18 -34.66
C GLN A 257 -24.89 9.08 -33.30
N LYS A 258 -24.52 8.09 -32.46
CA LYS A 258 -25.02 7.96 -31.09
C LYS A 258 -24.59 9.15 -30.21
N GLU A 259 -23.37 9.62 -30.36
CA GLU A 259 -22.87 10.80 -29.65
C GLU A 259 -23.65 12.06 -30.06
N ILE A 260 -23.85 12.28 -31.37
CA ILE A 260 -24.65 13.40 -31.89
C ILE A 260 -26.08 13.35 -31.35
N ALA A 261 -26.71 12.17 -31.35
CA ALA A 261 -28.06 12.00 -30.79
C ALA A 261 -28.11 12.33 -29.29
N THR A 262 -27.08 11.90 -28.55
CA THR A 262 -26.94 12.19 -27.12
C THR A 262 -26.76 13.69 -26.86
N LEU A 263 -25.92 14.36 -27.64
CA LEU A 263 -25.67 15.79 -27.52
C LEU A 263 -26.92 16.62 -27.87
N LYS A 264 -27.65 16.23 -28.92
CA LYS A 264 -28.94 16.85 -29.26
C LYS A 264 -29.94 16.72 -28.11
N SER A 265 -30.09 15.52 -27.56
CA SER A 265 -30.97 15.29 -26.39
C SER A 265 -30.55 16.12 -25.17
N LYS A 266 -29.25 16.33 -24.94
CA LYS A 266 -28.76 17.21 -23.86
C LYS A 266 -29.07 18.67 -24.11
N LEU A 267 -29.01 19.12 -25.37
CA LEU A 267 -29.30 20.51 -25.75
C LEU A 267 -30.79 20.85 -25.59
N ASP A 268 -31.67 19.89 -25.87
CA ASP A 268 -33.12 20.05 -25.73
C ASP A 268 -33.58 20.17 -24.26
N ARG A 269 -32.71 19.84 -23.29
CA ARG A 269 -33.03 19.98 -21.86
C ARG A 269 -33.04 21.45 -21.48
N SER A 270 -34.16 21.90 -20.94
CA SER A 270 -34.25 23.22 -20.31
C SER A 270 -33.36 23.25 -19.06
N ASN A 271 -32.37 24.15 -19.07
CA ASN A 271 -31.46 24.36 -17.94
C ASN A 271 -31.91 25.56 -17.11
N ILE A 272 -31.75 25.46 -15.80
CA ILE A 272 -32.01 26.55 -14.85
C ILE A 272 -30.68 27.27 -14.57
N LYS A 273 -30.72 28.59 -14.39
CA LYS A 273 -29.53 29.36 -14.01
C LYS A 273 -28.98 28.86 -12.67
N MET A 274 -27.66 28.67 -12.57
CA MET A 274 -27.03 28.18 -11.34
C MET A 274 -27.35 29.03 -10.10
N SER A 275 -27.51 30.35 -10.26
CA SER A 275 -27.93 31.22 -9.16
C SER A 275 -29.33 30.86 -8.62
N LYS A 276 -30.26 30.50 -9.50
CA LYS A 276 -31.62 30.08 -9.10
C LYS A 276 -31.65 28.68 -8.50
N VAL A 277 -30.80 27.79 -8.99
CA VAL A 277 -30.61 26.46 -8.39
C VAL A 277 -30.05 26.60 -6.97
N ALA A 278 -28.99 27.40 -6.79
CA ALA A 278 -28.37 27.63 -5.49
C ALA A 278 -29.35 28.30 -4.50
N GLU A 279 -30.05 29.36 -4.92
CA GLU A 279 -31.09 30.03 -4.12
C GLU A 279 -32.18 29.04 -3.68
N SER A 280 -32.65 28.18 -4.57
CA SER A 280 -33.64 27.16 -4.24
C SER A 280 -33.14 26.15 -3.21
N TYR A 281 -31.89 25.70 -3.29
CA TYR A 281 -31.31 24.77 -2.31
C TYR A 281 -31.07 25.42 -0.95
N ILE A 282 -30.60 26.66 -0.94
CA ILE A 282 -30.41 27.44 0.30
C ILE A 282 -31.76 27.63 0.99
N ASN A 283 -32.78 28.12 0.27
CA ASN A 283 -34.11 28.32 0.85
C ASN A 283 -34.71 27.02 1.37
N TYR A 284 -34.52 25.89 0.66
CA TYR A 284 -34.95 24.58 1.15
C TYR A 284 -34.23 24.20 2.45
N PHE A 285 -32.90 24.37 2.50
CA PHE A 285 -32.14 24.10 3.71
C PHE A 285 -32.60 24.97 4.88
N GLU A 286 -32.73 26.28 4.69
CA GLU A 286 -33.19 27.22 5.71
C GLU A 286 -34.61 26.92 6.20
N GLN A 287 -35.49 26.45 5.31
CA GLN A 287 -36.84 26.06 5.68
C GLN A 287 -36.88 24.81 6.56
N TYR A 288 -35.97 23.85 6.36
CA TYR A 288 -36.02 22.56 7.05
C TYR A 288 -34.99 22.39 8.18
N ILE A 289 -34.07 23.35 8.37
CA ILE A 289 -33.04 23.26 9.42
C ILE A 289 -33.64 23.17 10.83
N GLU A 290 -34.82 23.76 11.07
CA GLU A 290 -35.52 23.67 12.36
C GLU A 290 -36.03 22.24 12.66
N TYR A 291 -36.17 21.39 11.65
CA TYR A 291 -36.59 19.99 11.78
C TYR A 291 -35.43 19.00 11.70
N ASP A 292 -34.20 19.45 11.49
CA ASP A 292 -33.03 18.57 11.42
C ASP A 292 -32.42 18.37 12.82
N PRO A 293 -32.53 17.16 13.41
CA PRO A 293 -32.03 16.89 14.76
C PRO A 293 -30.51 17.00 14.92
N PHE A 294 -29.75 17.03 13.82
CA PHE A 294 -28.30 17.24 13.86
C PHE A 294 -27.92 18.71 14.03
N PHE A 295 -28.77 19.64 13.59
CA PHE A 295 -28.54 21.09 13.67
C PHE A 295 -29.37 21.75 14.76
N THR A 296 -30.63 21.36 14.90
CA THR A 296 -31.58 21.93 15.85
C THR A 296 -32.01 20.85 16.85
N PRO A 297 -31.71 20.99 18.16
CA PRO A 297 -32.18 20.06 19.17
C PRO A 297 -33.71 19.94 19.14
N PRO A 298 -34.28 18.73 19.05
CA PRO A 298 -35.73 18.58 19.05
C PRO A 298 -36.33 18.97 20.40
N ASP A 299 -37.60 19.41 20.39
CA ASP A 299 -38.35 19.77 21.61
C ASP A 299 -38.46 18.60 22.60
N VAL A 300 -38.47 17.38 22.08
CA VAL A 300 -38.38 16.14 22.86
C VAL A 300 -36.96 15.62 22.83
N ALA A 301 -36.49 15.04 23.94
CA ALA A 301 -35.16 14.46 24.00
C ALA A 301 -34.94 13.48 22.86
N ASN A 302 -33.80 13.62 22.17
CA ASN A 302 -33.42 12.72 21.10
C ASN A 302 -33.26 11.28 21.66
N PRO A 303 -34.04 10.29 21.19
CA PRO A 303 -34.00 8.92 21.72
C PRO A 303 -32.64 8.22 21.58
N TRP A 304 -31.76 8.71 20.70
CA TRP A 304 -30.43 8.15 20.50
C TRP A 304 -29.39 8.66 21.51
N THR A 305 -29.71 9.73 22.24
CA THR A 305 -28.81 10.37 23.22
C THR A 305 -29.40 10.44 24.63
N SER A 306 -30.61 9.90 24.84
CA SER A 306 -31.32 9.90 26.13
C SER A 306 -31.42 8.53 26.76
#